data_AF-A0A2V6J0E5-F1
#
_entry.id   AF-A0A2V6J0E5-F1
#
_cell.length_a   1.000
_cell.length_b   1.000
_cell.length_c   1.000
_cell.angle_alpha   90.00
_cell.angle_beta   90.00
_cell.angle_gamma   90.00
#
_symmetry.space_group_name_H-M   'P 1'
#
loop_
_entity.id
_entity.type
_entity.pdbx_description
1 polymer ?
#
loop_
_entity_poly.entity_id
_entity_poly.type
_entity_poly.pdbx_seq_one_letter_code
_entity_poly.pdbx_strand_id
1 'polypeptide(L)'
;MTRSAAHAQSTNSVLMIRPGRFYPNPETAADNAFQRNADRGSNALTIMARKEFDAAVQTLREAGINVHVFEDTAEPEKPDAVFPNNWI
;
A
#
# COMPACT_ATOMS: atom_id res chain seq x y z
N MET A 1 17.57 -20.41 32.74
CA MET A 1 17.58 -20.07 31.30
C MET A 1 16.81 -18.77 31.12
N THR A 2 17.53 -17.65 31.06
CA THR A 2 16.96 -16.32 30.90
C THR A 2 16.60 -16.15 29.43
N ARG A 3 15.30 -16.07 29.08
CA ARG A 3 14.88 -15.71 27.72
C ARG A 3 15.42 -14.32 27.42
N SER A 4 16.26 -14.20 26.40
CA SER A 4 16.59 -12.91 25.78
C SER A 4 15.28 -12.20 25.49
N ALA A 5 15.14 -10.95 25.94
CA ALA A 5 14.03 -10.11 25.51
C ALA A 5 14.06 -10.06 23.99
N ALA A 6 13.11 -10.71 23.34
CA ALA A 6 12.93 -10.58 21.90
C ALA A 6 12.80 -9.08 21.61
N HIS A 7 13.50 -8.57 20.60
CA HIS A 7 13.33 -7.19 20.14
C HIS A 7 11.84 -6.94 19.98
N ALA A 8 11.25 -6.17 20.91
CA ALA A 8 9.85 -5.83 20.84
C ALA A 8 9.68 -5.04 19.53
N GLN A 9 8.85 -5.55 18.62
CA GLN A 9 8.38 -4.79 17.48
C GLN A 9 7.86 -3.46 18.04
N SER A 10 8.45 -2.33 17.61
CA SER A 10 8.34 -1.05 18.31
C SER A 10 6.92 -0.47 18.28
N THR A 11 6.06 -0.91 17.36
CA THR A 11 4.70 -0.42 17.23
C THR A 11 3.73 -1.51 16.77
N ASN A 12 2.51 -1.46 17.27
CA ASN A 12 1.39 -2.27 16.79
C ASN A 12 0.51 -1.50 15.79
N SER A 13 1.05 -0.46 15.17
CA SER A 13 0.32 0.44 14.27
C SER A 13 1.00 0.57 12.91
N VAL A 14 0.19 0.65 11.85
CA VAL A 14 0.64 0.89 10.47
C VAL A 14 -0.20 1.99 9.81
N LEU A 15 0.47 2.81 8.99
CA LEU A 15 -0.16 3.79 8.10
C LEU A 15 -0.31 3.16 6.72
N MET A 16 -1.50 3.25 6.13
CA MET A 16 -1.77 2.82 4.77
C MET A 16 -2.55 3.89 4.01
N ILE A 17 -2.27 4.04 2.72
CA ILE A 17 -2.93 5.03 1.85
C ILE A 17 -3.79 4.27 0.85
N ARG A 18 -5.10 4.49 0.89
CA ARG A 18 -6.02 3.86 -0.06
C ARG A 18 -5.97 4.62 -1.39
N PRO A 19 -5.54 3.98 -2.49
CA PRO A 19 -5.18 4.71 -3.72
C PRO A 19 -6.37 5.34 -4.44
N GLY A 20 -6.23 6.61 -4.85
CA GLY A 20 -7.18 7.29 -5.73
C GLY A 20 -7.03 6.87 -7.20
N ARG A 21 -5.79 6.54 -7.59
CA ARG A 21 -5.41 5.90 -8.87
C ARG A 21 -4.36 4.82 -8.58
N PHE A 22 -4.37 3.74 -9.35
CA PHE A 22 -3.33 2.71 -9.28
C PHE A 22 -3.08 2.11 -10.67
N TYR A 23 -1.84 2.21 -11.14
CA TYR A 23 -1.33 1.65 -12.40
C TYR A 23 0.20 1.68 -12.39
N PRO A 24 0.90 0.95 -13.28
CA PRO A 24 2.36 1.01 -13.37
C PRO A 24 2.83 2.43 -13.67
N ASN A 25 3.59 3.04 -12.75
CA ASN A 25 4.00 4.43 -12.89
C ASN A 25 5.11 4.57 -13.96
N PRO A 26 4.86 5.29 -15.08
CA PRO A 26 5.85 5.46 -16.13
C PRO A 26 7.16 6.10 -15.66
N GLU A 27 7.12 6.92 -14.61
CA GLU A 27 8.29 7.62 -14.06
C GLU A 27 9.25 6.67 -13.33
N THR A 28 8.75 5.56 -12.77
CA THR A 28 9.54 4.56 -12.03
C THR A 28 9.68 3.24 -12.80
N ALA A 29 9.18 3.18 -14.04
CA ALA A 29 9.22 1.96 -14.85
C ALA A 29 10.66 1.54 -15.22
N ALA A 30 11.59 2.48 -15.29
CA ALA A 30 12.99 2.22 -15.68
C ALA A 30 13.83 1.58 -14.57
N ASP A 31 13.49 1.80 -13.30
CA ASP A 31 14.26 1.35 -12.14
C ASP A 31 13.49 0.36 -11.23
N ASN A 32 12.17 0.20 -11.44
CA ASN A 32 11.37 -0.80 -10.74
C ASN A 32 11.23 -2.11 -11.55
N ALA A 33 12.15 -3.05 -11.33
CA ALA A 33 12.13 -4.37 -11.98
C ALA A 33 10.87 -5.22 -11.71
N PHE A 34 10.05 -4.86 -10.71
CA PHE A 34 8.77 -5.53 -10.44
C PHE A 34 7.62 -4.96 -11.26
N GLN A 35 7.72 -3.75 -11.79
CA GLN A 35 6.68 -3.18 -12.63
C GLN A 35 6.62 -3.92 -13.98
N ARG A 36 5.39 -4.10 -14.46
CA ARG A 36 5.09 -4.66 -15.77
C ARG A 36 3.99 -3.84 -16.40
N ASN A 37 3.95 -3.84 -17.73
CA ASN A 37 2.80 -3.32 -18.45
C ASN A 37 1.53 -4.05 -17.99
N ALA A 38 0.47 -3.28 -17.78
CA ALA A 38 -0.81 -3.84 -17.39
C ALA A 38 -1.72 -4.00 -18.61
N ASP A 39 -2.34 -5.17 -18.74
CA ASP A 39 -3.27 -5.48 -19.83
C ASP A 39 -4.67 -4.88 -19.61
N ARG A 40 -4.87 -4.11 -18.53
CA ARG A 40 -6.14 -3.51 -18.14
C ARG A 40 -6.00 -2.00 -18.03
N GLY A 41 -7.09 -1.28 -18.31
CA GLY A 41 -7.14 0.17 -18.10
C GLY A 41 -6.98 0.57 -16.62
N SER A 42 -6.40 1.74 -16.38
CA SER A 42 -6.09 2.28 -15.04
C SER A 42 -7.29 2.28 -14.08
N ASN A 43 -8.50 2.56 -14.57
CA ASN A 43 -9.71 2.50 -13.74
C ASN A 43 -10.01 1.09 -13.22
N ALA A 44 -9.87 0.07 -14.08
CA ALA A 44 -10.09 -1.31 -13.69
C ALA A 44 -9.03 -1.78 -12.69
N LEU A 45 -7.76 -1.41 -12.92
CA LEU A 45 -6.67 -1.69 -11.97
C LEU A 45 -6.90 -1.02 -10.62
N THR A 46 -7.34 0.24 -10.62
CA THR A 46 -7.65 0.99 -9.38
C THR A 46 -8.75 0.31 -8.59
N ILE A 47 -9.84 -0.14 -9.23
CA ILE A 47 -10.93 -0.86 -8.56
C ILE A 47 -10.41 -2.16 -7.92
N MET A 48 -9.60 -2.92 -8.66
CA MET A 48 -9.02 -4.17 -8.15
C MET A 48 -8.07 -3.93 -6.97
N ALA A 49 -7.17 -2.96 -7.11
CA ALA A 49 -6.22 -2.61 -6.07
C ALA A 49 -6.91 -2.11 -4.80
N ARG A 50 -7.99 -1.31 -4.92
CA ARG A 50 -8.79 -0.89 -3.76
C ARG A 50 -9.45 -2.09 -3.06
N LYS A 51 -9.96 -3.06 -3.82
CA LYS A 51 -10.53 -4.29 -3.24
C LYS A 51 -9.48 -5.11 -2.49
N GLU A 52 -8.28 -5.28 -3.07
CA GLU A 52 -7.18 -5.99 -2.42
C GLU A 52 -6.65 -5.24 -1.19
N PHE A 53 -6.55 -3.91 -1.29
CA PHE A 53 -6.19 -3.03 -0.17
C PHE A 53 -7.16 -3.17 0.99
N ASP A 54 -8.47 -3.10 0.73
CA ASP A 54 -9.50 -3.20 1.76
C ASP A 54 -9.45 -4.57 2.47
N ALA A 55 -9.21 -5.64 1.71
CA ALA A 55 -9.00 -6.98 2.26
C ALA A 55 -7.75 -7.04 3.14
N ALA A 56 -6.62 -6.46 2.70
CA ALA A 56 -5.39 -6.42 3.50
C ALA A 56 -5.58 -5.62 4.80
N VAL A 57 -6.26 -4.47 4.75
CA VAL A 57 -6.61 -3.67 5.93
C VAL A 57 -7.44 -4.50 6.91
N GLN A 58 -8.44 -5.23 6.41
CA GLN A 58 -9.26 -6.10 7.24
C GLN A 58 -8.42 -7.20 7.91
N THR A 59 -7.59 -7.91 7.14
CA THR A 59 -6.74 -8.98 7.68
C THR A 59 -5.78 -8.48 8.76
N LEU A 60 -5.17 -7.30 8.57
CA LEU A 60 -4.28 -6.71 9.57
C LEU A 60 -5.02 -6.34 10.85
N ARG A 61 -6.23 -5.76 10.73
CA ARG A 61 -7.08 -5.43 11.89
C ARG A 61 -7.52 -6.68 12.64
N GLU A 62 -7.88 -7.75 11.94
CA GLU A 62 -8.24 -9.04 12.53
C GLU A 62 -7.05 -9.69 13.26
N ALA A 63 -5.82 -9.44 12.80
CA ALA A 63 -4.60 -9.84 13.50
C ALA A 63 -4.27 -8.95 14.73
N GLY A 64 -5.10 -7.96 15.05
CA GLY A 64 -4.92 -7.05 16.19
C GLY A 64 -4.03 -5.84 15.91
N ILE A 65 -3.68 -5.57 14.64
CA ILE A 65 -2.84 -4.42 14.26
C ILE A 65 -3.73 -3.17 14.09
N ASN A 66 -3.28 -2.04 14.64
CA ASN A 66 -3.94 -0.75 14.45
C ASN A 66 -3.62 -0.18 13.06
N VAL A 67 -4.59 -0.20 12.15
CA VAL A 67 -4.41 0.31 10.78
C VAL A 67 -5.03 1.68 10.60
N HIS A 68 -4.19 2.69 10.43
CA HIS A 68 -4.57 4.06 10.07
C HIS A 68 -4.64 4.19 8.55
N VAL A 69 -5.86 4.35 8.02
CA VAL A 69 -6.10 4.50 6.57
C VAL A 69 -6.35 5.96 6.24
N PHE A 70 -5.64 6.48 5.25
CA PHE A 70 -5.93 7.76 4.61
C PHE A 70 -6.36 7.54 3.17
N GLU A 71 -7.38 8.24 2.73
CA GLU A 71 -7.86 8.19 1.34
C GLU A 71 -7.04 9.15 0.48
N ASP A 72 -6.50 8.65 -0.63
CA ASP A 72 -5.91 9.48 -1.66
C ASP A 72 -6.99 10.03 -2.62
N THR A 73 -6.68 11.15 -3.29
CA THR A 73 -7.53 11.79 -4.29
C THR A 73 -7.21 11.29 -5.69
N ALA A 74 -8.21 11.29 -6.58
CA ALA A 74 -7.99 10.92 -7.98
C ALA A 74 -7.08 11.93 -8.72
N GLU A 75 -7.12 13.20 -8.30
CA GLU A 75 -6.33 14.30 -8.86
C GLU A 75 -5.56 15.04 -7.76
N PRO A 76 -4.29 15.45 -8.00
CA PRO A 76 -3.48 15.04 -9.15
C PRO A 76 -3.24 13.52 -9.13
N GLU A 77 -3.01 12.94 -10.30
CA GLU A 77 -2.73 11.50 -10.41
C GLU A 77 -1.44 11.15 -9.65
N LYS A 78 -1.55 10.17 -8.75
CA LYS A 78 -0.46 9.64 -7.91
C LYS A 78 -0.52 8.11 -7.88
N PRO A 79 -0.13 7.42 -8.97
CA PRO A 79 -0.31 5.96 -9.09
C PRO A 79 0.40 5.15 -7.99
N ASP A 80 1.49 5.69 -7.44
CA ASP A 80 2.28 5.08 -6.37
C ASP A 80 1.91 5.57 -4.96
N ALA A 81 0.80 6.33 -4.81
CA ALA A 81 0.36 6.86 -3.50
C ALA A 81 0.15 5.76 -2.44
N VAL A 82 -0.16 4.53 -2.85
CA VAL A 82 -0.30 3.38 -1.95
C VAL A 82 0.99 3.04 -1.17
N PHE A 83 2.15 3.58 -1.57
CA PHE A 83 3.46 3.34 -0.95
C PHE A 83 3.95 4.55 -0.13
N PRO A 84 3.40 4.82 1.07
CA PRO A 84 3.76 5.99 1.88
C PRO A 84 5.22 6.01 2.35
N ASN A 85 5.94 4.88 2.27
CA ASN A 85 7.36 4.82 2.61
C ASN A 85 8.24 5.65 1.64
N ASN A 86 7.73 5.98 0.44
CA ASN A 86 8.48 6.71 -0.59
C ASN A 86 8.18 8.22 -0.65
N TRP A 87 7.44 8.78 0.32
CA TRP A 87 6.91 10.16 0.25
C TRP A 87 7.84 11.25 0.80
N ILE A 88 9.17 11.05 0.79
CA ILE A 88 10.16 12.00 1.34
C ILE A 88 10.24 13.28 0.50
#